data_AF-A0A2V9D1I5-F1
#
_entry.id   AF-A0A2V9D1I5-F1
#
_cell.length_a   1.000
_cell.length_b   1.000
_cell.length_c   1.000
_cell.angle_alpha   90.00
_cell.angle_beta   90.00
_cell.angle_gamma   90.00
#
_symmetry.space_group_name_H-M   'P 1'
#
loop_
_entity.id
_entity.type
_entity.pdbx_description
1 polymer ?
#
loop_
_entity_poly.entity_id
_entity_poly.type
_entity_poly.pdbx_seq_one_letter_code
_entity_poly.pdbx_strand_id
1 'polypeptide(L)'
;MLRLYGDNGKLNDNMLMHILSPYPEHRSALTDCQKLVQSGLRGRKAIVIYAYESVEFPTAAAINAFELLASDAVRLSGRATASFRGLIHPVHQSGVVAGWEITEK
;
A
#
# COMPACT_ATOMS: atom_id res chain seq x y z
N MET A 1 -2.48 -2.44 3.85
CA MET A 1 -3.87 -2.32 3.35
C MET A 1 -4.22 -0.85 3.34
N LEU A 2 -4.74 -0.33 2.23
CA LEU A 2 -5.18 1.05 2.07
C LEU A 2 -6.72 1.07 2.05
N ARG A 3 -7.31 1.46 3.18
CA ARG A 3 -8.76 1.39 3.39
C ARG A 3 -9.22 2.62 4.17
N LEU A 4 -9.61 3.67 3.46
CA LEU A 4 -9.84 4.98 4.08
C LEU A 4 -11.07 5.03 4.99
N TYR A 5 -12.02 4.10 4.85
CA TYR A 5 -13.14 3.95 5.76
C TYR A 5 -12.97 2.69 6.62
N GLY A 6 -13.44 2.75 7.86
CA GLY A 6 -13.61 1.57 8.69
C GLY A 6 -14.83 0.75 8.28
N ASP A 7 -14.99 -0.42 8.90
CA ASP A 7 -16.14 -1.30 8.65
C ASP A 7 -17.49 -0.64 9.02
N ASN A 8 -17.43 0.36 9.90
CA ASN A 8 -18.57 1.20 10.30
C ASN A 8 -18.87 2.36 9.33
N GLY A 9 -18.15 2.47 8.21
CA GLY A 9 -18.30 3.54 7.23
C GLY A 9 -17.78 4.91 7.69
N LYS A 10 -17.09 5.01 8.83
CA LYS A 10 -16.42 6.24 9.26
C LYS A 10 -15.03 6.33 8.68
N LEU A 11 -14.57 7.56 8.42
CA LEU A 11 -13.20 7.79 7.94
C LEU A 11 -12.17 7.30 8.98
N ASN A 12 -11.08 6.73 8.48
CA ASN A 12 -9.90 6.39 9.26
C ASN A 12 -8.80 7.42 8.98
N ASP A 13 -8.70 8.40 9.87
CA ASP A 13 -7.79 9.53 9.75
C ASP A 13 -6.31 9.13 9.73
N ASN A 14 -5.99 7.95 10.26
CA ASN A 14 -4.62 7.43 10.34
C ASN A 14 -4.27 6.47 9.20
N MET A 15 -5.17 6.23 8.25
CA MET A 15 -4.95 5.20 7.23
C MET A 15 -3.71 5.47 6.36
N LEU A 16 -3.44 6.73 6.01
CA LEU A 16 -2.25 7.09 5.23
C LEU A 16 -0.95 6.84 6.00
N MET A 17 -0.98 6.88 7.34
CA MET A 17 0.18 6.53 8.17
C MET A 17 0.67 5.11 7.88
N HIS A 18 -0.25 4.16 7.72
CA HIS A 18 0.09 2.75 7.44
C HIS A 18 0.70 2.54 6.05
N ILE A 19 0.63 3.51 5.15
CA ILE A 19 1.18 3.43 3.80
C ILE A 19 2.44 4.28 3.66
N LEU A 20 2.37 5.55 4.08
CA LEU A 20 3.33 6.58 3.71
C LEU A 20 4.26 7.01 4.84
N SER A 21 4.00 6.58 6.08
CA SER A 21 4.79 7.11 7.19
C SER A 21 6.26 6.67 7.09
N PRO A 22 7.23 7.58 7.26
CA PRO A 22 8.65 7.22 7.19
C PRO A 22 9.20 6.68 8.51
N TYR A 23 8.42 6.69 9.60
CA TYR A 23 8.90 6.34 10.93
C TYR A 23 8.78 4.83 11.19
N PRO A 24 9.88 4.12 11.53
CA PRO A 24 9.87 2.67 11.75
C PRO A 24 8.81 2.17 12.74
N GLU A 25 8.54 2.95 13.79
CA GLU A 25 7.55 2.62 14.82
C GLU A 25 6.12 2.51 14.28
N HIS A 26 5.81 3.20 13.18
CA HIS A 26 4.49 3.18 12.57
C HIS A 26 4.24 1.95 11.69
N ARG A 27 5.31 1.19 11.37
CA ARG A 27 5.23 -0.07 10.61
C ARG A 27 4.43 0.08 9.31
N SER A 28 4.77 1.11 8.53
CA SER A 28 4.11 1.42 7.27
C SER A 28 4.66 0.57 6.12
N ALA A 29 3.92 0.50 5.01
CA ALA A 29 4.41 -0.10 3.77
C ALA A 29 5.74 0.52 3.28
N LEU A 30 5.93 1.83 3.49
CA LEU A 30 7.18 2.51 3.18
C LEU A 30 8.36 1.93 4.00
N THR A 31 8.20 1.80 5.31
CA THR A 31 9.25 1.21 6.17
C THR A 31 9.42 -0.30 5.95
N ASP A 32 8.35 -0.99 5.53
CA ASP A 32 8.40 -2.41 5.17
C ASP A 32 9.32 -2.67 3.99
N CYS A 33 9.45 -1.73 3.05
CA CYS A 33 10.38 -1.85 1.92
C CYS A 33 11.81 -2.09 2.40
N GLN A 34 12.32 -1.22 3.27
CA GLN A 34 13.70 -1.31 3.78
C GLN A 34 13.89 -2.56 4.65
N LYS A 35 12.94 -2.82 5.57
CA LYS A 35 13.00 -4.02 6.42
C LYS A 35 13.06 -5.30 5.60
N LEU A 36 12.23 -5.39 4.56
CA LEU A 36 12.14 -6.60 3.74
C LEU A 36 13.42 -6.79 2.92
N VAL A 37 13.95 -5.73 2.33
CA VAL A 37 15.24 -5.77 1.63
C VAL A 37 16.36 -6.22 2.58
N GLN A 38 16.45 -5.67 3.79
CA GLN A 38 17.48 -5.97 4.79
C GLN A 38 17.28 -7.28 5.56
N SER A 39 16.11 -7.93 5.45
CA SER A 39 15.73 -9.09 6.27
C SER A 39 16.58 -10.35 6.11
N GLY A 40 17.46 -10.43 5.11
CA GLY A 40 18.17 -11.66 4.75
C GLY A 40 17.30 -12.79 4.19
N LEU A 41 15.98 -12.56 4.04
CA LEU A 41 15.08 -13.53 3.40
C LEU A 41 15.53 -13.78 1.94
N ARG A 42 15.54 -15.06 1.56
CA ARG A 42 15.91 -15.49 0.21
C ARG A 42 14.75 -15.33 -0.77
N GLY A 43 15.07 -15.19 -2.06
CA GLY A 43 14.08 -15.09 -3.14
C GLY A 43 13.69 -13.66 -3.51
N ARG A 44 12.74 -13.53 -4.43
CA ARG A 44 12.20 -12.23 -4.86
C ARG A 44 11.27 -11.69 -3.79
N LYS A 45 11.46 -10.41 -3.46
CA LYS A 45 10.74 -9.71 -2.41
C LYS A 45 9.78 -8.72 -3.06
N ALA A 46 8.60 -8.57 -2.48
CA ALA A 46 7.60 -7.66 -3.02
C ALA A 46 6.79 -7.01 -1.91
N ILE A 47 6.31 -5.80 -2.19
CA ILE A 47 5.27 -5.13 -1.42
C ILE A 47 3.96 -5.27 -2.19
N VAL A 48 2.89 -5.56 -1.46
CA VAL A 48 1.53 -5.65 -2.01
C VAL A 48 0.60 -4.78 -1.18
N ILE A 49 -0.12 -3.88 -1.85
CA ILE A 49 -1.12 -3.02 -1.24
C ILE A 49 -2.49 -3.40 -1.81
N TYR A 50 -3.35 -3.91 -0.92
CA TYR A 50 -4.79 -4.01 -1.16
C TYR A 50 -5.41 -2.66 -0.87
N ALA A 51 -5.96 -2.02 -1.90
CA ALA A 51 -6.56 -0.70 -1.84
C ALA A 51 -8.07 -0.78 -2.15
N TYR A 52 -8.88 -0.22 -1.28
CA TYR A 52 -10.34 -0.21 -1.44
C TYR A 52 -10.79 1.15 -1.94
N GLU A 53 -11.47 1.18 -3.07
CA GLU A 53 -11.84 2.43 -3.74
C GLU A 53 -12.93 3.18 -2.97
N SER A 54 -12.82 4.51 -3.02
CA SER A 54 -13.86 5.46 -2.63
C SER A 54 -13.93 6.58 -3.66
N VAL A 55 -15.15 7.06 -3.93
CA VAL A 55 -15.38 8.20 -4.82
C VAL A 55 -14.78 9.48 -4.23
N GLU A 56 -14.93 9.67 -2.93
CA GLU A 56 -14.48 10.88 -2.22
C GLU A 56 -12.95 10.91 -2.06
N PHE A 57 -12.33 9.73 -1.92
CA PHE A 57 -10.90 9.61 -1.73
C PHE A 57 -10.31 8.47 -2.59
N PRO A 58 -9.99 8.76 -3.86
CA PRO A 58 -9.43 7.77 -4.77
C PRO A 58 -8.08 7.22 -4.27
N THR A 59 -7.90 5.91 -4.35
CA THR A 59 -6.70 5.27 -3.78
C THR A 59 -5.42 5.56 -4.57
N ALA A 60 -5.55 5.90 -5.85
CA ALA A 60 -4.44 6.15 -6.75
C ALA A 60 -3.48 7.23 -6.24
N ALA A 61 -3.97 8.28 -5.58
CA ALA A 61 -3.13 9.35 -5.05
C ALA A 61 -2.16 8.83 -3.97
N ALA A 62 -2.65 8.03 -3.03
CA ALA A 62 -1.82 7.44 -1.98
C ALA A 62 -0.84 6.41 -2.55
N ILE A 63 -1.24 5.63 -3.56
CA ILE A 63 -0.36 4.67 -4.22
C ILE A 63 0.77 5.38 -4.96
N ASN A 64 0.47 6.44 -5.71
CA ASN A 64 1.49 7.22 -6.42
C ASN A 64 2.47 7.90 -5.45
N ALA A 65 1.97 8.42 -4.33
CA ALA A 65 2.82 8.97 -3.28
C ALA A 65 3.74 7.90 -2.66
N PHE A 66 3.21 6.70 -2.43
CA PHE A 66 4.00 5.57 -1.95
C PHE A 66 5.14 5.23 -2.92
N GLU A 67 4.87 5.11 -4.21
CA GLU A 67 5.92 4.80 -5.20
C GLU A 67 7.03 5.84 -5.21
N LEU A 68 6.66 7.12 -5.22
CA LEU A 68 7.62 8.21 -5.23
C LEU A 68 8.53 8.14 -3.99
N LEU A 69 7.96 8.00 -2.79
CA LEU A 69 8.72 7.92 -1.55
C LEU A 69 9.55 6.63 -1.45
N ALA A 70 8.97 5.48 -1.81
CA ALA A 70 9.66 4.20 -1.73
C ALA A 70 10.81 4.10 -2.75
N SER A 71 10.71 4.77 -3.91
CA SER A 71 11.80 4.85 -4.88
C SER A 71 13.05 5.58 -4.36
N ASP A 72 12.92 6.36 -3.29
CA ASP A 72 14.07 6.95 -2.61
C ASP A 72 14.83 5.92 -1.74
N ALA A 73 14.11 4.96 -1.16
CA ALA A 73 14.69 3.98 -0.24
C ALA A 73 15.14 2.67 -0.92
N VAL A 74 14.46 2.23 -1.98
CA VAL A 74 14.69 0.94 -2.66
C VAL A 74 14.51 1.08 -4.17
N ARG A 75 14.98 0.09 -4.95
CA ARG A 75 14.57 -0.04 -6.35
C ARG A 75 13.21 -0.73 -6.42
N LEU A 76 12.25 -0.09 -7.08
CA LEU A 76 10.93 -0.65 -7.38
C LEU A 76 10.88 -1.16 -8.82
N SER A 77 10.25 -2.32 -9.02
CA SER A 77 9.82 -2.74 -10.36
C SER A 77 8.69 -1.85 -10.89
N GLY A 78 8.29 -2.08 -12.14
CA GLY A 78 6.99 -1.57 -12.61
C GLY A 78 5.84 -2.10 -11.75
N ARG A 79 4.78 -1.29 -11.60
CA ARG A 79 3.56 -1.65 -10.85
C ARG A 79 2.79 -2.76 -11.54
N ALA A 80 2.62 -3.88 -10.86
CA ALA A 80 1.61 -4.88 -11.21
C ALA A 80 0.26 -4.48 -10.57
N THR A 81 -0.83 -4.58 -11.33
CA THR A 81 -2.15 -4.11 -10.88
C THR A 81 -3.23 -5.14 -11.22
N ALA A 82 -4.16 -5.38 -10.29
CA ALA A 82 -5.38 -6.16 -10.53
C ALA A 82 -6.58 -5.52 -9.82
N SER A 83 -7.70 -5.31 -10.54
CA SER A 83 -8.92 -4.74 -9.97
C SER A 83 -9.90 -5.82 -9.51
N PHE A 84 -10.70 -5.51 -8.51
CA PHE A 84 -11.78 -6.39 -8.02
C PHE A 84 -13.04 -5.60 -7.69
N ARG A 85 -14.18 -6.29 -7.70
CA ARG A 85 -15.53 -5.74 -7.43
C ARG A 85 -16.46 -6.82 -6.91
N GLY A 86 -17.60 -6.42 -6.34
CA GLY A 86 -18.65 -7.33 -5.87
C GLY A 86 -18.32 -7.97 -4.52
N LEU A 87 -17.60 -7.25 -3.66
CA LEU A 87 -17.37 -7.70 -2.29
C LEU A 87 -18.65 -7.60 -1.45
N ILE A 88 -18.80 -8.49 -0.48
CA ILE A 88 -19.97 -8.56 0.42
C ILE A 88 -20.08 -7.34 1.37
N HIS A 89 -19.00 -6.56 1.51
CA HIS A 89 -18.95 -5.46 2.46
C HIS A 89 -19.76 -4.24 1.97
N PRO A 90 -20.61 -3.62 2.80
CA PRO A 90 -21.50 -2.53 2.36
C PRO A 90 -20.75 -1.28 1.88
N VAL A 91 -19.63 -0.95 2.55
CA VAL A 91 -18.74 0.18 2.21
C VAL A 91 -17.71 -0.18 1.15
N HIS A 92 -16.94 -1.26 1.36
CA HIS A 92 -15.84 -1.67 0.50
C HIS A 92 -16.28 -2.63 -0.60
N GLN A 93 -16.91 -2.12 -1.66
CA GLN A 93 -17.49 -2.96 -2.72
C GLN A 93 -16.52 -3.28 -3.87
N SER A 94 -15.47 -2.49 -4.02
CA SER A 94 -14.46 -2.62 -5.08
C SER A 94 -13.10 -2.12 -4.62
N GLY A 95 -12.08 -2.39 -5.43
CA GLY A 95 -10.72 -2.02 -5.11
C GLY A 95 -9.72 -2.44 -6.17
N VAL A 96 -8.46 -2.22 -5.83
CA VAL A 96 -7.30 -2.59 -6.63
C VAL A 96 -6.23 -3.21 -5.73
N VAL A 97 -5.56 -4.22 -6.25
CA VAL A 97 -4.32 -4.77 -5.68
C VAL A 97 -3.18 -4.21 -6.51
N ALA A 98 -2.27 -3.49 -5.87
CA ALA A 98 -1.04 -2.99 -6.48
C ALA A 98 0.16 -3.70 -5.85
N GLY A 99 1.14 -4.08 -6.67
CA GLY A 99 2.33 -4.78 -6.21
C GLY A 99 3.59 -4.40 -6.98
N TRP A 100 4.72 -4.49 -6.28
CA TRP A 100 6.05 -4.18 -6.81
C TRP A 100 7.05 -5.18 -6.25
N GLU A 101 7.89 -5.74 -7.12
CA GLU A 101 9.13 -6.35 -6.65
C GLU A 101 10.07 -5.25 -6.16
N ILE A 102 10.83 -5.54 -5.10
CA ILE A 102 11.78 -4.61 -4.49
C ILE A 102 13.17 -5.22 -4.37
N THR A 103 14.20 -4.39 -4.59
CA THR A 103 15.60 -4.77 -4.39
C THR A 103 16.38 -3.65 -3.69
N GLU A 104 17.61 -3.97 -3.24
CA GLU A 104 18.58 -2.96 -2.81
C GLU A 104 18.81 -1.91 -3.91
N LYS A 105 19.16 -0.70 -3.47
CA LYS A 105 19.44 0.43 -4.36
C LYS A 105 20.82 0.34 -4.99
#